data_AF-A0A2I0BHB7-F1
#
_entry.id   AF-A0A2I0BHB7-F1
#
_cell.length_a   1.000
_cell.length_b   1.000
_cell.length_c   1.000
_cell.angle_alpha   90.00
_cell.angle_beta   90.00
_cell.angle_gamma   90.00
#
_symmetry.space_group_name_H-M   'P 1'
#
loop_
_entity.id
_entity.type
_entity.pdbx_description
1 polymer ?
#
loop_
_entity_poly.entity_id
_entity_poly.type
_entity_poly.pdbx_seq_one_letter_code
_entity_poly.pdbx_strand_id
1 'polypeptide(L)' 'MHELFINRKGSMSQNVMMAVGFDSIIHFVITGWGGFAADSTVLRWALENTDFFIPNGK' A
#
# COMPACT_ATOMS: atom_id res chain seq x y z
N MET A 1 -6.72 -14.46 -11.61
CA MET A 1 -7.03 -13.70 -10.36
C MET A 1 -6.10 -14.11 -9.21
N HIS A 2 -5.78 -15.41 -9.02
CA HIS A 2 -4.88 -15.88 -7.95
C HIS A 2 -3.40 -15.51 -8.10
N GLU A 3 -2.87 -15.40 -9.33
CA GLU A 3 -1.45 -15.11 -9.57
C GLU A 3 -1.01 -13.72 -9.07
N LEU A 4 -1.94 -12.77 -8.98
CA LEU A 4 -1.66 -11.42 -8.52
C LEU A 4 -1.34 -11.34 -7.03
N PHE A 5 -1.54 -12.41 -6.24
CA PHE A 5 -1.34 -12.40 -4.78
C PHE A 5 -0.26 -13.37 -4.32
N ILE A 6 0.66 -13.78 -5.19
CA ILE A 6 1.73 -14.71 -4.82
C ILE A 6 3.04 -13.94 -4.63
N ASN A 7 3.75 -14.20 -3.53
CA ASN A 7 5.08 -13.64 -3.32
C ASN A 7 6.18 -14.47 -3.99
N ARG A 8 7.44 -13.98 -3.92
CA ARG A 8 8.61 -14.67 -4.49
C ARG A 8 8.84 -16.09 -3.93
N LYS A 9 8.24 -16.43 -2.78
CA LYS A 9 8.33 -17.76 -2.15
C LYS A 9 7.15 -18.66 -2.51
N GLY A 10 6.28 -18.26 -3.45
CA GLY A 10 5.14 -19.06 -3.89
C GLY A 10 3.98 -19.09 -2.90
N SER A 11 4.05 -18.31 -1.81
CA SER A 11 2.96 -18.22 -0.84
C SER A 11 2.02 -17.07 -1.17
N MET A 12 0.74 -17.22 -0.84
CA MET A 12 -0.22 -16.14 -0.96
C MET A 12 0.11 -15.02 0.04
N SER A 13 0.31 -13.81 -0.45
CA SER A 13 0.42 -12.61 0.37
C SER A 13 0.03 -11.36 -0.42
N GLN A 14 -0.39 -10.35 0.32
CA GLN A 14 -0.87 -9.08 -0.20
C GLN A 14 -0.18 -7.95 0.55
N ASN A 15 0.23 -6.90 -0.16
CA ASN A 15 0.73 -5.69 0.45
C ASN A 15 -0.44 -4.78 0.83
N VAL A 16 -0.34 -4.21 2.02
CA VAL A 16 -1.24 -3.20 2.55
C VAL A 16 -0.39 -2.01 2.94
N MET A 17 -0.80 -0.82 2.53
CA MET A 17 -0.21 0.43 2.99
C MET A 17 -1.23 1.18 3.83
N MET A 18 -0.75 1.74 4.93
CA MET A 18 -1.58 2.42 5.91
C MET A 18 -0.88 3.68 6.41
N ALA A 19 -1.63 4.77 6.51
CA ALA A 19 -1.17 5.99 7.19
C ALA A 19 -1.84 6.06 8.56
N VAL A 20 -1.01 6.20 9.60
CA VAL A 20 -1.44 6.27 11.00
C VAL A 20 -1.03 7.62 11.56
N GLY A 21 -1.96 8.28 12.24
CA GLY A 21 -1.70 9.56 12.89
C GLY A 21 -0.97 9.38 14.21
N PHE A 22 -0.47 10.48 14.75
CA PHE A 22 0.11 10.50 16.10
C PHE A 22 -0.90 10.16 17.20
N ASP A 23 -2.18 10.34 16.91
CA ASP A 23 -3.32 9.89 17.73
C ASP A 23 -3.53 8.38 17.69
N SER A 24 -2.69 7.63 16.98
CA SER A 24 -2.83 6.19 16.71
C SER A 24 -4.10 5.83 15.94
N ILE A 25 -4.72 6.80 15.25
CA ILE A 25 -5.88 6.58 14.39
C ILE A 25 -5.42 6.29 12.97
N ILE A 26 -6.13 5.36 12.33
CA ILE A 26 -5.91 5.00 10.93
C ILE A 26 -6.62 6.02 10.05
N HIS A 27 -5.85 6.80 9.28
CA HIS A 27 -6.40 7.85 8.41
C HIS A 27 -6.53 7.40 6.96
N PHE A 28 -5.73 6.41 6.54
CA PHE A 28 -5.74 5.91 5.17
C PHE A 28 -5.33 4.45 5.13
N VAL A 29 -6.01 3.64 4.33
CA VAL A 29 -5.65 2.24 4.03
C VAL A 29 -5.82 2.00 2.55
N ILE A 30 -4.81 1.40 1.93
CA ILE A 30 -4.90 0.84 0.59
C ILE A 30 -4.43 -0.62 0.60
N THR A 31 -5.19 -1.46 -0.09
CA THR A 31 -4.95 -2.88 -0.27
C THR A 31 -5.12 -3.24 -1.75
N GLY A 32 -4.99 -4.52 -2.12
CA GLY A 32 -5.19 -4.99 -3.49
C GLY A 32 -3.91 -5.40 -4.21
N TRP A 33 -2.76 -5.17 -3.59
CA TRP A 33 -1.46 -5.38 -4.24
C TRP A 33 -0.88 -6.73 -3.92
N GLY A 34 -0.42 -7.46 -4.92
CA GLY A 34 0.33 -8.69 -4.70
C GLY A 34 1.52 -8.50 -3.79
N GLY A 35 1.85 -9.53 -3.00
CA GLY A 35 3.01 -9.53 -2.11
C GLY A 35 4.38 -9.39 -2.79
N PHE A 36 4.41 -9.31 -4.12
CA PHE A 36 5.60 -8.99 -4.90
C PHE A 36 5.73 -7.49 -5.21
N ALA A 37 4.66 -6.70 -5.09
CA ALA A 37 4.70 -5.27 -5.36
C ALA A 37 5.73 -4.60 -4.44
N ALA A 38 6.49 -3.63 -4.96
CA ALA A 38 7.37 -2.82 -4.12
C ALA A 38 6.53 -1.77 -3.37
N ASP A 39 6.91 -1.43 -2.15
CA ASP A 39 6.23 -0.39 -1.36
C ASP A 39 6.15 0.95 -2.11
N SER A 40 7.19 1.29 -2.87
CA SER A 40 7.23 2.47 -3.74
C SER A 40 6.19 2.44 -4.86
N THR A 41 5.84 1.25 -5.37
CA THR A 41 4.78 1.09 -6.37
C THR A 41 3.42 1.33 -5.74
N VAL A 42 3.19 0.78 -4.56
CA VAL A 42 1.94 0.98 -3.80
C VAL A 42 1.79 2.46 -3.42
N LEU A 43 2.88 3.11 -2.97
CA LEU A 43 2.91 4.53 -2.64
C LEU A 43 2.61 5.41 -3.86
N ARG A 44 3.31 5.18 -4.97
CA ARG A 44 3.12 5.97 -6.20
C ARG A 44 1.68 5.86 -6.69
N TRP A 45 1.13 4.65 -6.70
CA TRP A 45 -0.27 4.47 -7.11
C TRP A 45 -1.23 5.20 -6.17
N ALA A 46 -1.01 5.16 -4.86
CA ALA A 46 -1.84 5.89 -3.89
C ALA A 46 -1.83 7.40 -4.16
N LEU A 47 -0.66 7.99 -4.44
CA LEU A 47 -0.51 9.40 -4.79
C LEU A 47 -1.18 9.78 -6.12
N GLU A 48 -1.23 8.85 -7.08
CA GLU A 48 -1.75 9.11 -8.44
C GLU A 48 -3.25 8.80 -8.58
N ASN A 49 -3.81 7.89 -7.77
CA ASN A 49 -5.13 7.30 -7.99
C ASN A 49 -6.08 7.41 -6.78
N THR A 50 -5.67 8.07 -5.70
CA THR A 50 -6.52 8.30 -4.52
C THR A 50 -6.36 9.73 -4.02
N ASP A 51 -7.17 10.12 -3.04
CA ASP A 51 -7.05 11.41 -2.36
C ASP A 51 -5.90 11.43 -1.32
N PHE A 52 -5.10 10.36 -1.24
CA PHE A 52 -3.91 10.32 -0.40
C PHE A 52 -2.88 11.32 -0.92
N PHE A 53 -2.59 12.34 -0.11
CA PHE A 53 -1.55 13.31 -0.40
C PHE A 53 -0.60 13.40 0.79
N ILE A 54 0.68 13.62 0.50
CA ILE A 54 1.68 13.91 1.50
C ILE A 54 1.80 15.44 1.57
N PRO A 55 1.50 16.08 2.71
CA PRO A 55 1.67 17.51 2.86
C PRO A 55 3.14 17.90 2.62
N ASN A 56 3.36 19.08 2.02
CA ASN A 56 4.71 19.63 1.91
C ASN A 56 5.26 19.89 3.32
N GLY A 57 6.27 19.11 3.72
CA GLY A 57 6.91 19.16 5.05
C GLY A 57 8.21 18.36 5.04
N LYS A 58 9.06 18.59 6.05
CA LYS A 58 10.27 17.80 6.32
C LYS A 58 10.00 16.82 7.45
#